data_AF-A0A8S3GLN2-F1
#
_entry.id   AF-A0A8S3GLN2-F1
#
_cell.length_a   1.000
_cell.length_b   1.000
_cell.length_c   1.000
_cell.angle_alpha   90.00
_cell.angle_beta   90.00
_cell.angle_gamma   90.00
#
_symmetry.space_group_name_H-M   'P 1'
#
loop_
_entity.id
_entity.type
_entity.pdbx_description
1 polymer ?
#
loop_
_entity_poly.entity_id
_entity_poly.type
_entity_poly.pdbx_seq_one_letter_code
_entity_poly.pdbx_strand_id
1 'polypeptide(L)'
;MNFFTYRIRSELGEHLHSLSILYSDGSSLESLRTRPKDLPDALSRLAQLRVLAEMASGKVNREEEQVAESRTHVQTTHRYIQQFQPWVDSAEYYLTKRLDQSGALNLTEAKQLYDKHKEFLEERRRMALIHTNLVEEERNVADQHELKASIKSLSLRWLEIVRKSDELTPRYDKQYSSWLLFESELNSFRDQILEELERRVNSTVTIDVNKLIDLARINTLLNELRALDENIHNHTSNYNRFNKQLSDLRQYTSTEGQR
;
A
#
# COMPACT_ATOMS: atom_id res chain seq x y z
N MET A 1 -27.68 -14.27 16.45
CA MET A 1 -28.19 -14.85 17.70
C MET A 1 -28.56 -16.28 17.38
N ASN A 2 -27.88 -17.27 17.97
CA ASN A 2 -28.21 -18.67 17.72
C ASN A 2 -29.56 -18.94 18.39
N PHE A 3 -30.56 -19.36 17.61
CA PHE A 3 -31.92 -19.67 18.10
C PHE A 3 -31.90 -20.65 19.28
N PHE A 4 -30.90 -21.54 19.28
CA PHE A 4 -30.63 -22.52 20.33
C PHE A 4 -30.21 -21.90 21.66
N THR A 5 -29.29 -20.93 21.66
CA THR A 5 -28.78 -20.28 22.88
C THR A 5 -29.84 -19.39 23.54
N TYR A 6 -30.62 -18.67 22.73
CA TYR A 6 -31.76 -17.89 23.21
C TYR A 6 -32.83 -18.78 23.86
N ARG A 7 -33.14 -19.92 23.23
CA ARG A 7 -34.09 -20.90 23.77
C ARG A 7 -33.62 -21.47 25.10
N ILE A 8 -32.35 -21.89 25.19
CA ILE A 8 -31.75 -22.40 26.43
C ILE A 8 -31.79 -21.34 27.54
N ARG A 9 -31.52 -20.06 27.22
CA ARG A 9 -31.56 -18.95 28.18
C ARG A 9 -32.98 -18.70 28.71
N SER A 10 -33.97 -18.74 27.81
CA SER A 10 -35.39 -18.59 28.16
C SER A 10 -35.85 -19.73 29.06
N GLU A 11 -35.55 -20.98 28.68
CA GLU A 11 -35.90 -22.18 29.45
C GLU A 11 -35.22 -22.17 30.83
N LEU A 12 -33.94 -21.80 30.92
CA LEU A 12 -33.22 -21.64 32.20
C LEU A 12 -33.82 -20.53 33.08
N GLY A 13 -34.26 -19.42 32.47
CA GLY A 13 -34.93 -18.33 33.19
C GLY A 13 -36.26 -18.76 33.81
N GLU A 14 -37.07 -19.51 33.06
CA GLU A 14 -38.33 -20.09 33.53
C GLU A 14 -38.11 -21.12 34.65
N HIS A 15 -37.07 -21.95 34.54
CA HIS A 15 -36.70 -22.91 35.57
C HIS A 15 -36.19 -22.23 36.85
N LEU A 16 -35.37 -21.18 36.74
CA LEU A 16 -34.91 -20.39 37.89
C LEU A 16 -36.08 -19.70 38.60
N HIS A 17 -37.03 -19.16 37.84
CA HIS A 17 -38.24 -18.56 38.40
C HIS A 17 -39.10 -19.59 39.14
N SER A 18 -39.32 -20.75 38.54
CA SER A 18 -40.07 -21.87 39.14
C SER A 18 -39.39 -22.39 40.42
N LEU A 19 -38.06 -22.53 40.41
CA LEU A 19 -37.29 -22.91 41.60
C LEU A 19 -37.37 -21.87 42.72
N SER A 20 -37.40 -20.57 42.38
CA SER A 20 -37.57 -19.50 43.37
C SER A 20 -38.94 -19.54 44.04
N ILE A 21 -40.00 -19.82 43.27
CA ILE A 21 -41.36 -20.00 43.80
C ILE A 21 -41.40 -21.22 44.72
N LEU A 22 -40.92 -22.38 44.26
CA LEU A 22 -40.90 -23.62 45.05
C LEU A 22 -40.10 -23.48 46.35
N TYR A 23 -38.98 -22.75 46.32
CA TYR A 23 -38.18 -22.48 47.51
C TYR A 23 -38.89 -21.53 48.49
N SER A 24 -39.57 -20.49 47.99
CA SER A 24 -40.38 -19.58 48.80
C SER A 24 -41.56 -20.29 49.46
N ASP A 25 -42.25 -21.14 48.70
CA ASP A 25 -43.37 -21.95 49.18
C ASP A 25 -42.91 -22.95 50.25
N GLY A 26 -41.80 -23.67 49.98
CA GLY A 26 -41.20 -24.58 50.95
C GLY A 26 -40.73 -23.89 52.24
N SER A 27 -40.15 -22.69 52.11
CA SER A 27 -39.73 -21.86 53.26
C SER A 27 -40.94 -21.39 54.07
N SER A 28 -42.07 -21.13 53.42
CA SER A 28 -43.32 -20.77 54.10
C SER A 28 -43.87 -21.94 54.92
N LEU A 29 -43.70 -23.18 54.45
CA LEU A 29 -44.07 -24.41 55.17
C LEU A 29 -43.20 -24.67 56.42
N GLU A 30 -42.02 -24.04 56.52
CA GLU A 30 -41.18 -24.12 57.72
C GLU A 30 -41.84 -23.49 58.95
N SER A 31 -42.77 -22.55 58.75
CA SER A 31 -43.47 -21.80 59.80
C SER A 31 -44.68 -22.54 60.39
N LEU A 32 -45.03 -23.71 59.84
CA LEU A 32 -46.19 -24.50 60.28
C LEU A 32 -45.93 -25.25 61.59
N ARG A 33 -47.00 -25.39 62.40
CA ARG A 33 -46.99 -26.07 63.70
C ARG A 33 -46.63 -27.57 63.62
N THR A 34 -46.78 -28.18 62.44
CA THR A 34 -46.39 -29.57 62.14
C THR A 34 -45.52 -29.57 60.89
N ARG A 35 -44.20 -29.55 61.07
CA ARG A 35 -43.23 -29.56 59.97
C ARG A 35 -43.20 -30.97 59.32
N PRO A 36 -43.34 -31.10 57.99
CA PRO A 36 -43.11 -32.35 57.30
C PRO A 36 -41.68 -32.86 57.53
N LYS A 37 -41.50 -34.15 57.79
CA LYS A 37 -40.18 -34.73 58.10
C LYS A 37 -39.17 -34.60 56.95
N ASP A 38 -39.65 -34.61 55.71
CA ASP A 38 -38.82 -34.57 54.50
C ASP A 38 -38.56 -33.15 53.98
N LEU A 39 -39.16 -32.11 54.60
CA LEU A 39 -39.04 -30.71 54.17
C LEU A 39 -37.59 -30.20 54.14
N PRO A 40 -36.72 -30.50 55.14
CA PRO A 40 -35.33 -30.05 55.09
C PRO A 40 -34.51 -30.65 53.93
N ASP A 41 -34.72 -31.93 53.60
CA ASP A 41 -34.05 -32.56 52.45
C ASP A 41 -34.53 -31.96 51.13
N ALA A 42 -35.85 -31.72 51.00
CA ALA A 42 -36.44 -31.07 49.84
C ALA A 42 -35.90 -29.65 49.63
N LEU A 43 -35.81 -28.83 50.70
CA LEU A 43 -35.24 -27.49 50.65
C LEU A 43 -33.75 -27.50 50.30
N SER A 44 -32.97 -28.45 50.83
CA SER A 44 -31.56 -28.65 50.48
C SER A 44 -31.39 -28.99 49.00
N ARG A 45 -32.21 -29.90 48.46
CA ARG A 45 -32.18 -30.24 47.02
C ARG A 45 -32.60 -29.07 46.14
N LEU A 46 -33.61 -28.30 46.53
CA LEU A 46 -34.02 -27.09 45.81
C LEU A 46 -32.90 -26.04 45.80
N ALA A 47 -32.19 -25.85 46.91
CA ALA A 47 -31.03 -24.97 46.98
C ALA A 47 -29.89 -25.45 46.06
N GLN A 48 -29.60 -26.75 46.03
CA GLN A 48 -28.60 -27.33 45.13
C GLN A 48 -28.99 -27.17 43.65
N LEU A 49 -30.25 -27.42 43.30
CA LEU A 49 -30.76 -27.22 41.93
C LEU A 49 -30.69 -25.76 41.50
N ARG A 50 -31.00 -24.82 42.41
CA ARG A 50 -30.85 -23.39 42.16
C ARG A 50 -29.40 -23.01 41.85
N VAL A 51 -28.45 -23.47 42.66
CA VAL A 51 -27.02 -23.20 42.45
C VAL A 51 -26.54 -23.78 41.10
N LEU A 52 -26.97 -24.99 40.74
CA LEU A 52 -26.66 -25.60 39.44
C LEU A 52 -27.26 -24.81 38.26
N ALA A 53 -28.50 -24.35 38.39
CA ALA A 53 -29.17 -23.54 37.37
C ALA A 53 -28.52 -22.16 37.21
N GLU A 54 -28.09 -21.52 38.31
CA GLU A 54 -27.34 -20.26 38.29
C GLU A 54 -25.96 -20.45 37.62
N MET A 55 -25.25 -21.55 37.92
CA MET A 55 -23.99 -21.89 37.24
C MET A 55 -24.18 -22.14 35.74
N ALA A 56 -25.23 -22.86 35.35
CA ALA A 56 -25.55 -23.12 33.95
C ALA A 56 -25.90 -21.81 33.21
N SER A 57 -26.71 -20.94 33.82
CA SER A 57 -27.02 -19.61 33.28
C SER A 57 -25.76 -18.75 33.09
N GLY A 58 -24.86 -18.75 34.08
CA GLY A 58 -23.57 -18.07 33.98
C GLY A 58 -22.69 -18.59 32.84
N LYS A 59 -22.69 -19.90 32.61
CA LYS A 59 -21.95 -20.51 31.49
C LYS A 59 -22.54 -20.12 30.13
N VAL A 60 -23.87 -20.19 29.99
CA VAL A 60 -24.58 -19.80 28.75
C VAL A 60 -24.33 -18.32 28.41
N ASN A 61 -24.35 -17.43 29.40
CA ASN A 61 -24.05 -16.01 29.19
C ASN A 61 -22.62 -15.78 28.67
N ARG A 62 -21.61 -16.46 29.25
CA ARG A 62 -20.21 -16.34 28.80
C ARG A 62 -20.01 -16.87 27.37
N GLU A 63 -20.63 -18.01 27.05
CA GLU A 63 -20.57 -18.56 25.69
C GLU A 63 -21.27 -17.63 24.68
N GLU A 64 -22.38 -16.99 25.06
CA GLU A 64 -23.06 -16.01 24.21
C GLU A 64 -22.19 -14.77 23.96
N GLU A 65 -21.57 -14.22 25.00
CA GLU A 65 -20.63 -13.09 24.89
C GLU A 65 -19.47 -13.44 23.96
N GLN A 66 -18.86 -14.61 24.14
CA GLN A 66 -17.74 -15.09 23.31
C GLN A 66 -18.16 -15.27 21.84
N VAL A 67 -19.36 -15.81 21.57
CA VAL A 67 -19.88 -15.96 20.20
C VAL A 67 -20.18 -14.60 19.57
N ALA A 68 -20.71 -13.64 20.34
CA ALA A 68 -20.99 -12.29 19.85
C ALA A 68 -19.70 -11.54 19.49
N GLU A 69 -18.68 -11.65 20.35
CA GLU A 69 -17.34 -11.09 20.13
C GLU A 69 -16.69 -11.72 18.89
N SER A 70 -16.65 -13.06 18.82
CA SER A 70 -16.13 -13.79 17.65
C SER A 70 -16.82 -13.36 16.35
N ARG A 71 -18.15 -13.20 16.35
CA ARG A 71 -18.89 -12.73 15.18
C ARG A 71 -18.46 -11.32 14.76
N THR A 72 -18.18 -10.45 15.72
CA THR A 72 -17.73 -9.07 15.46
C THR A 72 -16.35 -9.06 14.79
N HIS A 73 -15.43 -9.87 15.28
CA HIS A 73 -14.11 -10.04 14.66
C HIS A 73 -14.20 -10.62 13.26
N VAL A 74 -15.03 -11.65 13.05
CA VAL A 74 -15.26 -12.24 11.72
C VAL A 74 -15.82 -11.20 10.75
N GLN A 75 -16.80 -10.41 11.16
CA GLN A 75 -17.38 -9.35 10.31
C GLN A 75 -16.36 -8.26 9.97
N THR A 76 -15.58 -7.83 10.97
CA THR A 76 -14.52 -6.84 10.81
C THR A 76 -13.45 -7.32 9.85
N THR A 77 -13.03 -8.58 9.99
CA THR A 77 -12.09 -9.25 9.09
C THR A 77 -12.61 -9.29 7.66
N HIS A 78 -13.86 -9.69 7.44
CA HIS A 78 -14.47 -9.70 6.10
C HIS A 78 -14.46 -8.32 5.46
N ARG A 79 -14.76 -7.27 6.24
CA ARG A 79 -14.70 -5.88 5.75
C ARG A 79 -13.29 -5.49 5.33
N TYR A 80 -12.27 -5.85 6.11
CA TYR A 80 -10.88 -5.59 5.72
C TYR A 80 -10.48 -6.34 4.45
N ILE A 81 -10.86 -7.62 4.32
CA ILE A 81 -10.61 -8.40 3.09
C ILE A 81 -11.29 -7.75 1.88
N GLN A 82 -12.56 -7.33 2.01
CA GLN A 82 -13.30 -6.67 0.93
C GLN A 82 -12.65 -5.35 0.46
N GLN A 83 -11.96 -4.64 1.36
CA GLN A 83 -11.23 -3.42 1.01
C GLN A 83 -9.84 -3.72 0.44
N PHE A 84 -9.14 -4.70 1.02
CA PHE A 84 -7.74 -4.97 0.73
C PHE A 84 -7.54 -5.81 -0.54
N GLN A 85 -8.36 -6.86 -0.73
CA GLN A 85 -8.23 -7.79 -1.85
C GLN A 85 -8.29 -7.08 -3.22
N PRO A 86 -9.25 -6.18 -3.51
CA PRO A 86 -9.29 -5.50 -4.81
C PRO A 86 -8.04 -4.65 -5.07
N TRP A 87 -7.48 -4.05 -4.01
CA TRP A 87 -6.24 -3.29 -4.13
C TRP A 87 -5.05 -4.21 -4.43
N VAL A 88 -4.94 -5.35 -3.74
CA VAL A 88 -3.89 -6.36 -4.01
C VAL A 88 -3.96 -6.83 -5.46
N ASP A 89 -5.15 -7.13 -5.97
CA ASP A 89 -5.35 -7.56 -7.36
C ASP A 89 -4.89 -6.47 -8.36
N SER A 90 -5.23 -5.21 -8.09
CA SER A 90 -4.79 -4.05 -8.89
C SER A 90 -3.28 -3.82 -8.81
N ALA A 91 -2.69 -3.96 -7.62
CA ALA A 91 -1.28 -3.80 -7.38
C ALA A 91 -0.45 -4.86 -8.11
N GLU A 92 -0.86 -6.12 -8.06
CA GLU A 92 -0.23 -7.19 -8.84
C GLU A 92 -0.32 -6.93 -10.34
N TYR A 93 -1.47 -6.45 -10.82
CA TYR A 93 -1.62 -6.08 -12.23
C TYR A 93 -0.68 -4.94 -12.63
N TYR A 94 -0.60 -3.88 -11.82
CA TYR A 94 0.34 -2.78 -12.01
C TYR A 94 1.79 -3.29 -12.07
N LEU A 95 2.16 -4.15 -11.12
CA LEU A 95 3.50 -4.70 -11.01
C LEU A 95 3.84 -5.77 -12.07
N THR A 96 2.86 -6.33 -12.78
CA THR A 96 3.10 -7.37 -13.79
C THR A 96 2.96 -6.84 -15.22
N LYS A 97 1.96 -6.00 -15.51
CA LYS A 97 1.72 -5.51 -16.88
C LYS A 97 2.45 -4.21 -17.22
N ARG A 98 2.84 -3.39 -16.24
CA ARG A 98 3.55 -2.12 -16.50
C ARG A 98 5.06 -2.16 -16.24
N LEU A 99 5.55 -3.20 -15.56
CA LEU A 99 6.97 -3.38 -15.26
C LEU A 99 7.81 -3.78 -16.46
N ASP A 100 7.23 -4.58 -17.35
CA ASP A 100 8.03 -5.36 -18.30
C ASP A 100 8.27 -4.66 -19.63
N GLN A 101 7.69 -3.48 -19.88
CA GLN A 101 7.59 -2.99 -21.28
C GLN A 101 7.86 -1.51 -21.56
N SER A 102 8.06 -0.61 -20.59
CA SER A 102 8.30 0.79 -20.95
C SER A 102 9.34 1.45 -20.06
N GLY A 103 10.60 1.41 -20.49
CA GLY A 103 11.48 2.53 -20.16
C GLY A 103 10.94 3.80 -20.85
N ALA A 104 11.06 4.94 -20.19
CA ALA A 104 10.73 6.22 -20.78
C ALA A 104 11.70 6.61 -21.91
N LEU A 105 11.14 7.10 -23.02
CA LEU A 105 11.89 7.59 -24.18
C LEU A 105 12.22 9.09 -24.09
N ASN A 106 11.63 9.81 -23.14
CA ASN A 106 11.81 11.23 -22.91
C ASN A 106 11.51 11.59 -21.44
N LEU A 107 11.83 12.83 -21.03
CA LEU A 107 11.58 13.31 -19.67
C LEU A 107 10.10 13.26 -19.27
N THR A 108 9.19 13.62 -20.18
CA THR A 108 7.75 13.64 -19.90
C THR A 108 7.24 12.26 -19.52
N GLU A 109 7.62 11.22 -20.27
CA GLU A 109 7.30 9.83 -19.95
C GLU A 109 7.97 9.37 -18.66
N ALA A 110 9.23 9.75 -18.43
CA ALA A 110 9.97 9.39 -17.21
C ALA A 110 9.29 9.97 -15.97
N LYS A 111 8.85 11.23 -16.07
CA LYS A 111 8.09 11.91 -15.03
C LYS A 111 6.74 11.23 -14.79
N GLN A 112 6.00 10.90 -15.84
CA GLN A 112 4.71 10.20 -15.70
C GLN A 112 4.86 8.84 -15.02
N LEU A 113 5.91 8.08 -15.34
CA LEU A 113 6.18 6.79 -14.70
C LEU A 113 6.56 6.97 -13.23
N TYR A 114 7.44 7.94 -12.93
CA TYR A 114 7.83 8.30 -11.57
C TYR A 114 6.63 8.76 -10.72
N ASP A 115 5.80 9.67 -11.24
CA ASP A 115 4.64 10.20 -10.53
C ASP A 115 3.61 9.09 -10.27
N LYS A 116 3.32 8.23 -11.26
CA LYS A 116 2.44 7.06 -11.09
C LYS A 116 2.99 6.08 -10.05
N HIS A 117 4.29 5.82 -10.04
CA HIS A 117 4.90 4.96 -9.04
C HIS A 117 4.83 5.57 -7.64
N LYS A 118 5.03 6.88 -7.52
CA LYS A 118 4.88 7.60 -6.26
C LYS A 118 3.45 7.55 -5.73
N GLU A 119 2.45 7.76 -6.58
CA GLU A 119 1.03 7.60 -6.23
C GLU A 119 0.73 6.19 -5.72
N PHE A 120 1.25 5.17 -6.40
CA PHE A 120 1.15 3.78 -5.98
C PHE A 120 1.79 3.55 -4.59
N LEU A 121 2.96 4.13 -4.31
CA LEU A 121 3.61 4.01 -3.01
C LEU A 121 2.81 4.68 -1.88
N GLU A 122 2.15 5.81 -2.14
CA GLU A 122 1.26 6.44 -1.16
C GLU A 122 0.01 5.60 -0.90
N GLU A 123 -0.55 4.97 -1.94
CA GLU A 123 -1.66 4.03 -1.77
C GLU A 123 -1.21 2.80 -0.98
N ARG A 124 -0.05 2.23 -1.28
CA ARG A 124 0.57 1.14 -0.51
C ARG A 124 0.69 1.49 0.96
N ARG A 125 1.14 2.70 1.31
CA ARG A 125 1.22 3.15 2.72
C ARG A 125 -0.14 3.14 3.42
N ARG A 126 -1.20 3.60 2.74
CA ARG A 126 -2.57 3.55 3.29
C ARG A 126 -3.04 2.11 3.48
N MET A 127 -2.72 1.23 2.54
CA MET A 127 -3.10 -0.19 2.59
C MET A 127 -2.29 -0.99 3.61
N ALA A 128 -1.07 -0.57 3.95
CA ALA A 128 -0.27 -1.19 5.01
C ALA A 128 -0.97 -1.17 6.37
N LEU A 129 -1.72 -0.10 6.67
CA LEU A 129 -2.52 -0.02 7.88
C LEU A 129 -3.67 -1.05 7.88
N ILE A 130 -4.36 -1.21 6.75
CA ILE A 130 -5.42 -2.20 6.60
C ILE A 130 -4.86 -3.63 6.72
N HIS A 131 -3.71 -3.89 6.10
CA HIS A 131 -3.01 -5.17 6.21
C HIS A 131 -2.62 -5.48 7.66
N THR A 132 -2.06 -4.51 8.37
CA THR A 132 -1.68 -4.67 9.80
C THR A 132 -2.90 -5.03 10.64
N ASN A 133 -3.99 -4.27 10.51
CA ASN A 133 -5.24 -4.55 11.23
C ASN A 133 -5.83 -5.93 10.85
N LEU A 134 -5.75 -6.33 9.59
CA LEU A 134 -6.23 -7.63 9.13
C LEU A 134 -5.45 -8.79 9.76
N VAL A 135 -4.13 -8.66 9.88
CA VAL A 135 -3.27 -9.66 10.52
C VAL A 135 -3.47 -9.69 12.03
N GLU A 136 -3.73 -8.56 12.68
CA GLU A 136 -4.11 -8.51 14.09
C GLU A 136 -5.44 -9.23 14.32
N GLU A 137 -6.45 -8.97 13.49
CA GLU A 137 -7.76 -9.64 13.57
C GLU A 137 -7.68 -11.16 13.31
N GLU A 138 -6.70 -11.65 12.54
CA GLU A 138 -6.45 -13.09 12.36
C GLU A 138 -6.29 -13.82 13.72
N ARG A 139 -5.70 -13.14 14.71
CA ARG A 139 -5.48 -13.70 16.06
C ARG A 139 -6.77 -13.77 16.86
N ASN A 140 -7.69 -12.83 16.65
CA ASN A 140 -8.95 -12.70 17.38
C ASN A 140 -10.04 -13.62 16.81
N VAL A 141 -9.95 -13.98 15.52
CA VAL A 141 -10.87 -14.93 14.91
C VAL A 141 -10.54 -16.36 15.39
N ALA A 142 -11.40 -16.94 16.23
CA ALA A 142 -11.32 -18.36 16.62
C ALA A 142 -12.05 -19.27 15.60
N ASP A 143 -11.52 -20.47 15.38
CA ASP A 143 -12.20 -21.58 14.67
C ASP A 143 -12.69 -21.33 13.23
N GLN A 144 -12.18 -20.30 12.55
CA GLN A 144 -12.45 -20.03 11.12
C GLN A 144 -11.21 -20.34 10.26
N HIS A 145 -10.99 -21.61 9.94
CA HIS A 145 -9.81 -22.05 9.19
C HIS A 145 -9.70 -21.44 7.79
N GLU A 146 -10.82 -21.35 7.06
CA GLU A 146 -10.86 -20.77 5.71
C GLU A 146 -10.48 -19.28 5.72
N LEU A 147 -11.04 -18.52 6.67
CA LEU A 147 -10.78 -17.09 6.79
C LEU A 147 -9.30 -16.82 7.10
N LYS A 148 -8.70 -17.61 8.00
CA LYS A 148 -7.25 -17.55 8.30
C LYS A 148 -6.41 -17.90 7.07
N ALA A 149 -6.81 -18.90 6.29
CA ALA A 149 -6.12 -19.24 5.05
C ALA A 149 -6.17 -18.09 4.03
N SER A 150 -7.32 -17.40 3.90
CA SER A 150 -7.45 -16.21 3.05
C SER A 150 -6.54 -15.06 3.51
N ILE A 151 -6.47 -14.79 4.82
CA ILE A 151 -5.58 -13.74 5.37
C ILE A 151 -4.11 -14.07 5.09
N LYS A 152 -3.70 -15.32 5.27
CA LYS A 152 -2.33 -15.77 4.97
C LYS A 152 -1.99 -15.63 3.49
N SER A 153 -2.90 -16.05 2.61
CA SER A 153 -2.74 -15.89 1.16
C SER A 153 -2.56 -14.41 0.77
N LEU A 154 -3.44 -13.54 1.28
CA LEU A 154 -3.34 -12.09 1.08
C LEU A 154 -2.04 -11.49 1.63
N SER A 155 -1.57 -11.98 2.78
CA SER A 155 -0.32 -11.51 3.38
C SER A 155 0.91 -11.91 2.58
N LEU A 156 0.93 -13.10 2.00
CA LEU A 156 2.02 -13.52 1.11
C LEU A 156 2.06 -12.65 -0.16
N ARG A 157 0.89 -12.39 -0.76
CA ARG A 157 0.77 -11.52 -1.94
C ARG A 157 1.19 -10.08 -1.63
N TRP A 158 0.80 -9.56 -0.47
CA TRP A 158 1.25 -8.27 0.04
C TRP A 158 2.78 -8.17 0.14
N LEU A 159 3.44 -9.17 0.74
CA LEU A 159 4.90 -9.17 0.86
C LEU A 159 5.58 -9.15 -0.50
N GLU A 160 5.05 -9.87 -1.48
CA GLU A 160 5.57 -9.86 -2.83
C GLU A 160 5.37 -8.51 -3.54
N ILE A 161 4.22 -7.87 -3.34
CA ILE A 161 3.96 -6.49 -3.81
C ILE A 161 4.98 -5.52 -3.20
N VAL A 162 5.22 -5.60 -1.89
CA VAL A 162 6.18 -4.75 -1.18
C VAL A 162 7.58 -4.95 -1.76
N ARG A 163 8.04 -6.20 -1.85
CA ARG A 163 9.36 -6.55 -2.40
C ARG A 163 9.55 -6.02 -3.82
N LYS A 164 8.62 -6.34 -4.73
CA LYS A 164 8.69 -5.89 -6.13
C LYS A 164 8.66 -4.37 -6.25
N SER A 165 7.83 -3.70 -5.46
CA SER A 165 7.74 -2.24 -5.52
C SER A 165 9.02 -1.56 -5.02
N ASP A 166 9.62 -2.06 -3.94
CA ASP A 166 10.89 -1.55 -3.41
C ASP A 166 12.07 -1.80 -4.37
N GLU A 167 12.06 -2.89 -5.14
CA GLU A 167 13.04 -3.15 -6.21
C GLU A 167 12.95 -2.15 -7.37
N LEU A 168 11.77 -1.59 -7.61
CA LEU A 168 11.52 -0.68 -8.73
C LEU A 168 11.75 0.78 -8.40
N THR A 169 11.54 1.17 -7.14
CA THR A 169 11.67 2.57 -6.72
C THR A 169 13.02 3.16 -7.17
N PRO A 170 14.19 2.52 -6.93
CA PRO A 170 15.46 3.05 -7.38
C PRO A 170 15.57 3.19 -8.90
N ARG A 171 14.90 2.32 -9.67
CA ARG A 171 14.91 2.36 -11.13
C ARG A 171 14.19 3.59 -11.65
N TYR A 172 12.97 3.84 -11.18
CA TYR A 172 12.19 5.02 -11.60
C TYR A 172 12.85 6.32 -11.13
N ASP A 173 13.37 6.36 -9.90
CA ASP A 173 14.09 7.52 -9.37
C ASP A 173 15.31 7.86 -10.21
N LYS A 174 16.13 6.84 -10.53
CA LYS A 174 17.34 7.02 -11.33
C LYS A 174 17.02 7.40 -12.77
N GLN A 175 16.01 6.77 -13.38
CA GLN A 175 15.58 7.10 -14.75
C GLN A 175 15.09 8.54 -14.85
N TYR A 176 14.21 8.97 -13.93
CA TYR A 176 13.67 10.33 -13.95
C TYR A 176 14.75 11.38 -13.67
N SER A 177 15.59 11.19 -12.65
CA SER A 177 16.68 12.11 -12.34
C SER A 177 17.70 12.20 -13.48
N SER A 178 18.02 11.08 -14.15
CA SER A 178 18.95 11.06 -15.28
C SER A 178 18.38 11.79 -16.50
N TRP A 179 17.08 11.64 -16.80
CA TRP A 179 16.40 12.41 -17.85
C TRP A 179 16.36 13.90 -17.52
N LEU A 180 16.09 14.24 -16.26
CA LEU A 180 16.04 15.63 -15.80
C LEU A 180 17.40 16.32 -15.95
N LEU A 181 18.48 15.64 -15.53
CA LEU A 181 19.84 16.12 -15.69
C LEU A 181 20.19 16.31 -17.17
N PHE A 182 19.95 15.29 -18.00
CA PHE A 182 20.23 15.35 -19.43
C PHE A 182 19.52 16.53 -20.11
N GLU A 183 18.22 16.70 -19.87
CA GLU A 183 17.45 17.80 -20.47
C GLU A 183 17.90 19.17 -19.96
N SER A 184 18.24 19.28 -18.67
CA SER A 184 18.77 20.53 -18.11
C SER A 184 20.13 20.92 -18.73
N GLU A 185 21.03 19.96 -18.92
CA GLU A 185 22.34 20.20 -19.54
C GLU A 185 22.19 20.52 -21.03
N LEU A 186 21.28 19.84 -21.74
CA LEU A 186 21.02 20.07 -23.15
C LEU A 186 20.41 21.45 -23.39
N ASN A 187 19.44 21.86 -22.59
CA ASN A 187 18.84 23.20 -22.65
C ASN A 187 19.88 24.27 -22.32
N SER A 188 20.70 24.07 -21.28
CA SER A 188 21.78 25.01 -20.94
C SER A 188 22.80 25.13 -22.08
N PHE A 189 23.16 24.03 -22.74
CA PHE A 189 24.07 24.04 -23.88
C PHE A 189 23.46 24.76 -25.09
N ARG A 190 22.19 24.50 -25.38
CA ARG A 190 21.46 25.16 -26.47
C ARG A 190 21.41 26.68 -26.25
N ASP A 191 20.90 27.09 -25.10
CA ASP A 191 20.57 28.50 -24.84
C ASP A 191 21.85 29.34 -24.63
N GLN A 192 22.95 28.77 -24.10
CA GLN A 192 24.16 29.54 -23.79
C GLN A 192 25.25 29.43 -24.86
N ILE A 193 25.42 28.25 -25.45
CA ILE A 193 26.57 27.97 -26.33
C ILE A 193 26.12 27.99 -27.79
N LEU A 194 25.03 27.28 -28.15
CA LEU A 194 24.59 27.23 -29.54
C LEU A 194 24.07 28.60 -30.01
N GLU A 195 23.21 29.26 -29.22
CA GLU A 195 22.72 30.60 -29.58
C GLU A 195 23.85 31.62 -29.75
N GLU A 196 24.85 31.58 -28.86
CA GLU A 196 26.03 32.45 -28.94
C GLU A 196 26.90 32.16 -30.17
N LEU A 197 27.14 30.89 -30.48
CA LEU A 197 27.88 30.49 -31.66
C LEU A 197 27.14 30.88 -32.94
N GLU A 198 25.83 30.65 -33.02
CA GLU A 198 24.99 31.05 -34.14
C GLU A 198 25.00 32.57 -34.34
N ARG A 199 24.88 33.34 -33.25
CA ARG A 199 24.98 34.80 -33.29
C ARG A 199 26.33 35.27 -33.82
N ARG A 200 27.43 34.66 -33.36
CA ARG A 200 28.79 34.98 -33.84
C ARG A 200 28.96 34.64 -35.31
N VAL A 201 28.57 33.43 -35.76
CA VAL A 201 28.61 33.02 -37.18
C VAL A 201 27.81 34.00 -38.05
N ASN A 202 26.58 34.34 -37.66
CA ASN A 202 25.73 35.25 -38.44
C ASN A 202 26.35 36.65 -38.55
N SER A 203 27.03 37.12 -37.50
CA SER A 203 27.74 38.41 -37.53
C SER A 203 28.97 38.42 -38.44
N THR A 204 29.68 37.29 -38.59
CA THR A 204 30.83 37.17 -39.50
C THR A 204 30.41 36.98 -40.96
N VAL A 205 29.29 36.29 -41.23
CA VAL A 205 28.81 36.02 -42.60
C VAL A 205 28.13 37.22 -43.25
N THR A 206 27.57 38.14 -42.46
CA THR A 206 26.89 39.36 -42.95
C THR A 206 27.84 40.49 -43.36
N ILE A 207 29.14 40.24 -43.38
CA ILE A 207 30.14 41.24 -43.76
C ILE A 207 30.10 41.48 -45.26
N ASP A 208 29.78 42.72 -45.64
CA ASP A 208 29.73 43.18 -47.03
C ASP A 208 31.10 42.99 -47.70
N VAL A 209 31.16 42.00 -48.59
CA VAL A 209 32.38 41.59 -49.31
C VAL A 209 32.97 42.74 -50.11
N ASN A 210 32.14 43.72 -50.51
CA ASN A 210 32.56 44.90 -51.26
C ASN A 210 33.34 45.92 -50.40
N LYS A 211 33.41 45.75 -49.08
CA LYS A 211 34.16 46.60 -48.13
C LYS A 211 35.48 45.97 -47.64
N LEU A 212 35.87 44.82 -48.18
CA LEU A 212 37.14 44.12 -47.87
C LEU A 212 38.32 44.70 -48.68
N ILE A 213 38.65 45.97 -48.45
CA ILE A 213 39.74 46.67 -49.16
C ILE A 213 41.01 46.77 -48.29
N ASP A 214 40.89 46.51 -46.98
CA ASP A 214 41.96 46.65 -46.00
C ASP A 214 42.50 45.28 -45.54
N LEU A 215 43.80 45.04 -45.77
CA LEU A 215 44.54 43.84 -45.33
C LEU A 215 44.49 43.64 -43.81
N ALA A 216 44.48 44.72 -43.02
CA ALA A 216 44.35 44.62 -41.57
C ALA A 216 42.98 44.07 -41.19
N ARG A 217 41.92 44.52 -41.87
CA ARG A 217 40.55 44.05 -41.65
C ARG A 217 40.37 42.59 -42.08
N ILE A 218 41.00 42.17 -43.18
CA ILE A 218 41.03 40.76 -43.61
C ILE A 218 41.71 39.89 -42.54
N ASN A 219 42.85 40.32 -41.99
CA ASN A 219 43.56 39.58 -40.94
C ASN A 219 42.75 39.48 -39.64
N THR A 220 42.05 40.54 -39.24
CA THR A 220 41.16 40.50 -38.07
C THR A 220 40.05 39.47 -38.26
N LEU A 221 39.41 39.45 -39.44
CA LEU A 221 38.35 38.49 -39.74
C LEU A 221 38.85 37.05 -39.82
N LEU A 222 40.04 36.81 -40.37
CA LEU A 222 40.67 35.49 -40.36
C LEU A 222 40.95 35.00 -38.94
N ASN A 223 41.38 35.89 -38.05
CA ASN A 223 41.60 35.55 -36.64
C ASN A 223 40.28 35.26 -35.91
N GLU A 224 39.22 36.04 -36.17
CA GLU A 224 37.88 35.78 -35.63
C GLU A 224 37.31 34.43 -36.10
N LEU A 225 37.49 34.09 -37.38
CA LEU A 225 37.07 32.80 -37.93
C LEU A 225 37.85 31.63 -37.32
N ARG A 226 39.17 31.76 -37.13
CA ARG A 226 39.98 30.74 -36.44
C ARG A 226 39.55 30.55 -34.98
N ALA A 227 39.33 31.65 -34.26
CA ALA A 227 38.85 31.59 -32.87
C ALA A 227 37.44 31.01 -32.77
N LEU A 228 36.60 31.18 -33.79
CA LEU A 228 35.28 30.56 -33.87
C LEU A 228 35.38 29.05 -34.14
N ASP A 229 36.24 28.64 -35.08
CA ASP A 229 36.50 27.24 -35.40
C ASP A 229 37.05 26.47 -34.18
N GLU A 230 37.99 27.08 -33.46
CA GLU A 230 38.54 26.51 -32.21
C GLU A 230 37.48 26.41 -31.11
N ASN A 231 36.58 27.39 -30.99
CA ASN A 231 35.44 27.31 -30.06
C ASN A 231 34.46 26.18 -30.43
N ILE A 232 34.13 26.02 -31.71
CA ILE A 232 33.28 24.91 -32.19
C ILE A 232 33.94 23.56 -31.90
N HIS A 233 35.24 23.46 -32.14
CA HIS A 233 36.02 22.26 -31.85
C HIS A 233 36.00 21.91 -30.36
N ASN A 234 36.22 22.90 -29.48
CA ASN A 234 36.19 22.71 -28.03
C ASN A 234 34.83 22.18 -27.53
N HIS A 235 33.73 22.59 -28.17
CA HIS A 235 32.38 22.14 -27.83
C HIS A 235 31.96 20.82 -28.50
N THR A 236 32.74 20.28 -29.44
CA THR A 236 32.50 18.95 -30.04
C THR A 236 32.55 17.84 -28.99
N SER A 237 33.37 18.03 -27.94
CA SER A 237 33.43 17.12 -26.78
C SER A 237 32.09 16.99 -26.05
N ASN A 238 31.27 18.05 -25.99
CA ASN A 238 29.95 18.02 -25.36
C ASN A 238 28.96 17.15 -26.14
N TYR A 239 29.05 17.12 -27.48
CA TYR A 239 28.22 16.23 -28.31
C TYR A 239 28.46 14.75 -27.99
N ASN A 240 29.73 14.37 -27.84
CA ASN A 240 30.09 13.00 -27.42
C ASN A 240 29.58 12.67 -26.01
N ARG A 241 29.62 13.64 -25.10
CA ARG A 241 29.05 13.50 -23.74
C ARG A 241 27.55 13.26 -23.79
N PHE A 242 26.80 14.06 -24.54
CA PHE A 242 25.36 13.91 -24.70
C PHE A 242 24.97 12.57 -25.34
N ASN A 243 25.70 12.14 -26.38
CA ASN A 243 25.49 10.82 -26.98
C ASN A 243 25.71 9.67 -25.98
N LYS A 244 26.72 9.79 -25.11
CA LYS A 244 26.96 8.82 -24.04
C LYS A 244 25.80 8.82 -23.03
N GLN A 245 25.39 9.98 -22.53
CA GLN A 245 24.25 10.09 -21.60
C GLN A 245 22.95 9.52 -22.20
N LEU A 246 22.71 9.76 -23.50
CA LEU A 246 21.54 9.25 -24.20
C LEU A 246 21.61 7.73 -24.40
N SER A 247 22.81 7.19 -24.65
CA SER A 247 23.07 5.74 -24.65
C SER A 247 22.80 5.11 -23.28
N ASP A 248 23.27 5.73 -22.20
CA ASP A 248 23.03 5.27 -20.82
C ASP A 248 21.54 5.32 -20.46
N LEU A 249 20.81 6.35 -20.92
CA LEU A 249 19.35 6.45 -20.75
C LEU A 249 18.58 5.36 -21.52
N ARG A 250 19.05 5.00 -22.72
CA ARG A 250 18.44 3.91 -23.52
C ARG A 250 18.59 2.55 -22.86
N GLN A 251 19.57 2.34 -21.97
CA GLN A 251 19.69 1.08 -21.22
C GLN A 251 18.48 0.82 -20.31
N TYR A 252 17.75 1.86 -19.87
CA TYR A 252 16.50 1.67 -19.12
C TYR A 252 15.32 1.21 -19.99
N THR A 253 15.45 1.35 -21.32
CA THR A 253 14.43 1.01 -22.32
C THR A 253 14.66 -0.36 -22.94
N SER A 254 15.90 -0.87 -22.98
CA SER A 254 16.18 -2.21 -23.47
C SER A 254 15.97 -3.24 -22.36
N THR A 255 15.30 -4.33 -22.72
CA THR A 255 15.18 -5.55 -21.91
C THR A 255 16.55 -6.20 -21.61
N GLU A 256 17.65 -5.71 -22.17
CA GLU A 256 19.00 -6.20 -21.89
C GLU A 256 19.60 -5.70 -20.56
N GLY A 257 18.98 -4.72 -19.90
CA GLY A 257 19.28 -4.42 -18.49
C GLY A 257 18.73 -5.46 -17.50
N GLN A 258 18.14 -6.57 -17.99
CA GLN A 258 17.51 -7.64 -17.20
C GLN A 258 18.48 -8.76 -16.76
N ARG A 259 19.79 -8.48 -16.67
CA ARG A 259 20.78 -9.44 -16.12
C ARG A 259 21.61 -8.81 -15.01
#